data_AF-A0A921LEJ8-F1
#
_entry.id   AF-A0A921LEJ8-F1
#
_cell.length_a   1.000
_cell.length_b   1.000
_cell.length_c   1.000
_cell.angle_alpha   90.00
_cell.angle_beta   90.00
_cell.angle_gamma   90.00
#
_symmetry.space_group_name_H-M   'P 1'
#
loop_
_entity.id
_entity.type
_entity.pdbx_description
1 polymer ?
#
loop_
_entity_poly.entity_id
_entity_poly.type
_entity_poly.pdbx_seq_one_letter_code
_entity_poly.pdbx_strand_id
1 'polypeptide(L)'
;MDMKAMFQLSYGLFVVTAKEGEKDNGCITNTAGQVTTTPNRITLAVNKNNYTHDMILRTGVFNVSILSEKAVFDTFRHFGFQSGRDVDKFADYGSAKRSANGLYYITEGTNAYLSAKVVDTMDLGTHTLFLADVTDGEVLDSAASATYAYYHSNIKPAPAKEEKKGWRCKICGYIYEGDVLPEDFICPVCKHGAADFEKI
;
A
#
# COMPACT_ATOMS: atom_id res chain seq x y z
N MET A 1 8.81 24.58 -0.05
CA MET A 1 9.39 23.38 0.56
C MET A 1 9.62 22.36 -0.55
N ASP A 2 10.78 21.71 -0.60
CA ASP A 2 10.99 20.59 -1.53
C ASP A 2 10.23 19.36 -1.01
N MET A 3 9.16 18.97 -1.72
CA MET A 3 8.33 17.83 -1.33
C MET A 3 9.09 16.50 -1.42
N LYS A 4 10.22 16.43 -2.14
CA LYS A 4 11.05 15.22 -2.21
C LYS A 4 11.64 14.84 -0.85
N ALA A 5 11.80 15.81 0.06
CA ALA A 5 12.28 15.55 1.42
C ALA A 5 11.36 14.57 2.18
N MET A 6 10.05 14.61 1.94
CA MET A 6 9.10 13.70 2.59
C MET A 6 9.32 12.24 2.19
N PHE A 7 9.84 11.97 0.98
CA PHE A 7 10.16 10.62 0.53
C PHE A 7 11.43 10.05 1.17
N GLN A 8 12.23 10.88 1.85
CA GLN A 8 13.40 10.43 2.61
C GLN A 8 13.03 9.97 4.04
N LEU A 9 11.80 10.26 4.50
CA LEU A 9 11.33 9.78 5.78
C LEU A 9 11.00 8.29 5.68
N SER A 10 11.67 7.49 6.51
CA SER A 10 11.56 6.03 6.49
C SER A 10 10.30 5.53 7.21
N TYR A 11 9.68 4.51 6.62
CA TYR A 11 8.51 3.85 7.18
C TYR A 11 8.58 2.35 6.95
N GLY A 12 7.98 1.58 7.86
CA GLY A 12 7.62 0.19 7.60
C GLY A 12 6.34 0.08 6.78
N LEU A 13 5.86 -1.14 6.58
CA LEU A 13 4.55 -1.43 5.99
C LEU A 13 3.83 -2.48 6.81
N PHE A 14 2.53 -2.25 7.00
CA PHE A 14 1.73 -3.02 7.93
C PHE A 14 0.34 -3.30 7.37
N VAL A 15 -0.21 -4.46 7.69
CA VAL A 15 -1.66 -4.67 7.67
C VAL A 15 -2.17 -4.45 9.08
N VAL A 16 -3.09 -3.51 9.25
CA VAL A 16 -3.81 -3.30 10.50
C VAL A 16 -5.17 -3.95 10.39
N THR A 17 -5.53 -4.77 11.38
CA THR A 17 -6.81 -5.46 11.44
C THR A 17 -7.60 -5.04 12.67
N ALA A 18 -8.92 -5.09 12.55
CA ALA A 18 -9.87 -4.83 13.63
C ALA A 18 -11.10 -5.72 13.44
N LYS A 19 -11.82 -5.97 14.54
CA LYS A 19 -13.10 -6.69 14.54
C LYS A 19 -14.16 -5.86 15.27
N GLU A 20 -15.37 -5.79 14.73
CA GLU A 20 -16.55 -5.22 15.39
C GLU A 20 -17.72 -6.18 15.24
N GLY A 21 -18.24 -6.70 16.37
CA GLY A 21 -19.20 -7.80 16.35
C GLY A 21 -18.61 -9.00 15.62
N GLU A 22 -19.29 -9.48 14.58
CA GLU A 22 -18.80 -10.56 13.72
C GLU A 22 -18.01 -10.11 12.49
N LYS A 23 -17.89 -8.79 12.26
CA LYS A 23 -17.20 -8.29 11.07
C LYS A 23 -15.71 -8.07 11.34
N ASP A 24 -14.87 -8.83 10.65
CA ASP A 24 -13.44 -8.60 10.56
C ASP A 24 -13.12 -7.68 9.38
N ASN A 25 -12.08 -6.84 9.54
CA ASN A 25 -11.61 -5.97 8.47
C ASN A 25 -10.15 -5.59 8.69
N GLY A 26 -9.50 -5.09 7.64
CA GLY A 26 -8.15 -4.55 7.73
C GLY A 26 -7.82 -3.55 6.64
N CYS A 27 -6.74 -2.79 6.84
CA CYS A 27 -6.19 -1.87 5.85
C CYS A 27 -4.65 -1.86 5.88
N ILE A 28 -4.05 -1.44 4.77
CA ILE A 28 -2.62 -1.12 4.73
C ILE A 28 -2.36 0.22 5.41
N THR A 29 -1.27 0.30 6.17
CA THR A 29 -0.68 1.56 6.65
C THR A 29 0.84 1.44 6.66
N ASN A 30 1.53 2.58 6.57
CA ASN A 30 2.96 2.69 6.77
C ASN A 30 3.31 3.46 8.06
N THR A 31 2.32 4.08 8.70
CA THR A 31 2.55 5.03 9.81
C THR A 31 2.22 4.36 11.13
N ALA A 32 3.15 3.51 11.57
CA ALA A 32 3.16 2.95 12.92
C ALA A 32 4.60 2.93 13.46
N GLY A 33 4.75 3.11 14.77
CA GLY A 33 6.07 3.15 15.41
C GLY A 33 5.97 3.08 16.93
N GLN A 34 6.99 2.50 17.57
CA GLN A 34 7.09 2.47 19.02
C GLN A 34 7.43 3.86 19.56
N VAL A 35 6.80 4.26 20.67
CA VAL A 35 7.01 5.57 21.31
C VAL A 35 7.52 5.46 22.74
N THR A 36 7.19 4.39 23.46
CA THR A 36 7.71 4.13 24.82
C THR A 36 7.91 2.64 25.04
N THR A 37 8.82 2.28 25.95
CA THR A 37 9.07 0.87 26.35
C THR A 37 8.46 0.51 27.70
N THR A 38 8.31 1.49 28.62
CA THR A 38 7.66 1.30 29.93
C THR A 38 6.69 2.45 30.21
N PRO A 39 5.37 2.27 29.98
CA PRO A 39 4.73 1.11 29.36
C PRO A 39 5.11 0.95 27.87
N ASN A 40 5.01 -0.26 27.33
CA ASN A 40 5.31 -0.54 25.92
C ASN A 40 4.17 0.01 25.03
N ARG A 41 4.45 1.05 24.25
CA ARG A 41 3.44 1.73 23.42
C ARG A 41 3.88 1.94 21.99
N ILE A 42 2.89 1.86 21.11
CA ILE A 42 3.01 2.25 19.72
C ILE A 42 2.03 3.37 19.41
N THR A 43 2.38 4.18 18.41
CA THR A 43 1.43 5.02 17.69
C THR A 43 1.05 4.38 16.37
N LEU A 44 -0.18 4.60 15.96
CA LEU A 44 -0.71 4.21 14.65
C LEU A 44 -1.52 5.38 14.08
N ALA A 45 -1.20 5.86 12.88
CA ALA A 45 -2.04 6.82 12.17
C ALA A 45 -2.89 6.11 11.11
N VAL A 46 -4.20 6.36 11.13
CA VAL A 46 -5.15 5.79 10.16
C VAL A 46 -6.02 6.89 9.57
N ASN A 47 -6.20 6.86 8.26
CA ASN A 47 -7.07 7.78 7.54
C ASN A 47 -8.54 7.59 7.96
N LYS A 48 -9.26 8.67 8.24
CA LYS A 48 -10.68 8.64 8.66
C LYS A 48 -11.61 8.04 7.60
N ASN A 49 -11.20 8.01 6.33
CA ASN A 49 -11.95 7.36 5.26
C ASN A 49 -11.86 5.82 5.31
N ASN A 50 -10.87 5.25 6.02
CA ASN A 50 -10.73 3.79 6.10
C ASN A 50 -11.79 3.21 7.04
N TYR A 51 -12.47 2.13 6.63
CA TYR A 51 -13.43 1.48 7.51
C TYR A 51 -12.78 0.96 8.80
N THR A 52 -11.53 0.51 8.69
CA THR A 52 -10.70 0.07 9.82
C THR A 52 -10.50 1.18 10.85
N HIS A 53 -10.36 2.45 10.43
CA HIS A 53 -10.24 3.58 11.35
C HIS A 53 -11.45 3.64 12.29
N ASP A 54 -12.65 3.63 11.72
CA ASP A 54 -13.88 3.78 12.49
C ASP A 54 -14.09 2.59 13.44
N MET A 55 -13.70 1.38 13.02
CA MET A 55 -13.73 0.20 13.88
C MET A 55 -12.77 0.36 15.06
N ILE A 56 -11.52 0.76 14.83
CA ILE A 56 -10.53 0.96 15.90
C ILE A 56 -11.01 2.03 16.89
N LEU A 57 -11.59 3.13 16.37
CA LEU A 57 -12.10 4.21 17.20
C LEU A 57 -13.24 3.74 18.13
N ARG A 58 -14.10 2.82 17.67
CA ARG A 58 -15.21 2.28 18.47
C ARG A 58 -14.81 1.16 19.41
N THR A 59 -13.91 0.27 18.99
CA THR A 59 -13.58 -0.95 19.73
C THR A 59 -12.34 -0.81 20.61
N GLY A 60 -11.46 0.14 20.29
CA GLY A 60 -10.22 0.41 21.03
C GLY A 60 -9.18 -0.71 20.92
N VAL A 61 -9.33 -1.67 20.00
CA VAL A 61 -8.39 -2.78 19.82
C VAL A 61 -8.05 -2.98 18.34
N PHE A 62 -6.79 -3.32 18.07
CA PHE A 62 -6.28 -3.65 16.74
C PHE A 62 -5.09 -4.60 16.81
N ASN A 63 -4.81 -5.28 15.70
CA ASN A 63 -3.50 -5.91 15.49
C ASN A 63 -2.73 -5.20 14.39
N VAL A 64 -1.40 -5.26 14.47
CA VAL A 64 -0.46 -4.80 13.45
C VAL A 64 0.35 -5.99 12.96
N SER A 65 0.14 -6.41 11.71
CA SER A 65 1.00 -7.38 11.03
C SER A 65 2.12 -6.65 10.30
N ILE A 66 3.36 -6.95 10.65
CA ILE A 66 4.58 -6.33 10.09
C ILE A 66 4.96 -7.07 8.80
N LEU A 67 4.72 -6.41 7.66
CA LEU A 67 4.99 -7.00 6.36
C LEU A 67 6.50 -7.13 6.13
N SER A 68 6.92 -8.28 5.62
CA SER A 68 8.31 -8.58 5.31
C SER A 68 8.60 -8.38 3.82
N GLU A 69 9.87 -8.45 3.45
CA GLU A 69 10.31 -8.43 2.04
C GLU A 69 9.74 -9.60 1.21
N LYS A 70 9.17 -10.63 1.85
CA LYS A 70 8.44 -11.72 1.20
C LYS A 70 6.99 -11.36 0.84
N ALA A 71 6.49 -10.19 1.26
CA ALA A 71 5.12 -9.77 0.96
C ALA A 71 4.91 -9.58 -0.55
N VAL A 72 3.83 -10.15 -1.07
CA VAL A 72 3.44 -10.03 -2.48
C VAL A 72 2.50 -8.85 -2.69
N PHE A 73 2.49 -8.28 -3.90
CA PHE A 73 1.63 -7.14 -4.23
C PHE A 73 0.14 -7.42 -3.97
N ASP A 74 -0.29 -8.67 -4.08
CA ASP A 74 -1.68 -9.05 -3.86
C ASP A 74 -2.17 -8.72 -2.43
N THR A 75 -1.33 -8.85 -1.41
CA THR A 75 -1.65 -8.43 -0.04
C THR A 75 -1.98 -6.94 0.02
N PHE A 76 -1.22 -6.10 -0.69
CA PHE A 76 -1.44 -4.66 -0.74
C PHE A 76 -2.69 -4.30 -1.54
N ARG A 77 -2.92 -4.99 -2.66
CA ARG A 77 -4.14 -4.83 -3.46
C ARG A 77 -5.38 -5.20 -2.62
N HIS A 78 -5.33 -6.32 -1.93
CA HIS A 78 -6.42 -6.86 -1.12
C HIS A 78 -6.74 -5.98 0.10
N PHE A 79 -5.75 -5.56 0.89
CA PHE A 79 -6.04 -4.74 2.07
C PHE A 79 -6.06 -3.23 1.80
N GLY A 80 -5.39 -2.77 0.74
CA GLY A 80 -5.21 -1.35 0.45
C GLY A 80 -6.15 -0.75 -0.59
N PHE A 81 -6.64 -1.52 -1.57
CA PHE A 81 -7.36 -0.96 -2.74
C PHE A 81 -8.88 -1.22 -2.73
N GLN A 82 -9.40 -1.73 -1.61
CA GLN A 82 -10.82 -1.95 -1.40
C GLN A 82 -11.25 -1.50 0.00
N SER A 83 -12.52 -1.12 0.12
CA SER A 83 -13.14 -0.65 1.36
C SER A 83 -13.84 -1.82 2.06
N GLY A 84 -13.60 -1.96 3.37
CA GLY A 84 -14.31 -2.95 4.19
C GLY A 84 -15.80 -2.64 4.40
N ARG A 85 -16.27 -1.46 3.97
CA ARG A 85 -17.72 -1.14 3.96
C ARG A 85 -18.44 -2.00 2.92
N ASP A 86 -17.79 -2.20 1.77
CA ASP A 86 -18.39 -2.77 0.58
C ASP A 86 -17.95 -4.22 0.32
N VAL A 87 -16.80 -4.62 0.88
CA VAL A 87 -16.22 -5.95 0.68
C VAL A 87 -15.92 -6.62 2.02
N ASP A 88 -16.29 -7.89 2.15
CA ASP A 88 -15.76 -8.77 3.19
C ASP A 88 -14.35 -9.23 2.78
N LYS A 89 -13.33 -8.62 3.39
CA LYS A 89 -11.92 -8.91 3.06
C LYS A 89 -11.46 -10.25 3.63
N PHE A 90 -12.23 -10.90 4.51
CA PHE A 90 -11.82 -12.14 5.17
C PHE A 90 -12.62 -13.36 4.74
N ALA A 91 -13.71 -13.19 3.98
CA ALA A 91 -14.54 -14.29 3.47
C ALA A 91 -13.73 -15.43 2.84
N ASP A 92 -12.75 -15.10 1.98
CA ASP A 92 -11.91 -16.07 1.27
C ASP A 92 -10.40 -15.87 1.56
N TYR A 93 -10.06 -15.22 2.69
CA TYR A 93 -8.66 -14.93 3.03
C TYR A 93 -8.08 -15.96 4.00
N GLY A 94 -7.45 -17.01 3.45
CA GLY A 94 -6.90 -18.13 4.23
C GLY A 94 -5.60 -17.86 4.99
N SER A 95 -4.88 -16.78 4.64
CA SER A 95 -3.56 -16.45 5.18
C SER A 95 -3.62 -15.62 6.47
N ALA A 96 -4.50 -15.98 7.41
CA ALA A 96 -4.68 -15.26 8.67
C ALA A 96 -4.95 -16.22 9.85
N LYS A 97 -4.52 -15.81 11.05
CA LYS A 97 -4.77 -16.49 12.33
C LYS A 97 -5.30 -15.50 13.35
N ARG A 98 -6.00 -15.96 14.39
CA ARG A 98 -6.45 -15.08 15.48
C ARG A 98 -5.43 -15.04 16.61
N SER A 99 -5.17 -13.85 17.14
CA SER A 99 -4.42 -13.68 18.39
C SER A 99 -5.36 -13.76 19.60
N ALA A 100 -4.79 -13.69 20.81
CA ALA A 100 -5.54 -13.83 22.05
C ALA A 100 -6.62 -12.74 22.26
N ASN A 101 -6.50 -11.57 21.62
CA ASN A 101 -7.52 -10.52 21.67
C ASN A 101 -8.71 -10.77 20.72
N GLY A 102 -8.71 -11.89 19.99
CA GLY A 102 -9.77 -12.28 19.06
C GLY A 102 -9.70 -11.60 17.69
N LEU A 103 -8.69 -10.80 17.38
CA LEU A 103 -8.50 -10.19 16.06
C LEU A 103 -7.60 -11.06 15.17
N TYR A 104 -7.82 -10.99 13.86
CA TYR A 104 -6.90 -11.61 12.90
C TYR A 104 -5.53 -10.92 12.90
N TYR A 105 -4.48 -11.67 12.63
CA TYR A 105 -3.21 -11.17 12.10
C TYR A 105 -2.89 -11.95 10.82
N ILE A 106 -2.26 -11.27 9.87
CA ILE A 106 -1.85 -11.84 8.59
C ILE A 106 -0.59 -12.67 8.78
N THR A 107 -0.55 -13.87 8.19
CA THR A 107 0.61 -14.77 8.27
C THR A 107 1.45 -14.74 6.99
N GLU A 108 0.82 -14.56 5.84
CA GLU A 108 1.53 -14.50 4.56
C GLU A 108 2.31 -13.19 4.42
N GLY A 109 3.58 -13.29 4.01
CA GLY A 109 4.43 -12.11 3.80
C GLY A 109 4.62 -11.25 5.05
N THR A 110 4.50 -11.83 6.24
CA THR A 110 4.56 -11.11 7.53
C THR A 110 5.66 -11.76 8.39
N ASN A 111 6.48 -10.96 9.08
CA ASN A 111 7.54 -11.48 9.95
C ASN A 111 7.21 -11.41 11.45
N ALA A 112 6.26 -10.55 11.85
CA ALA A 112 5.79 -10.46 13.21
C ALA A 112 4.41 -9.83 13.28
N TYR A 113 3.70 -10.01 14.39
CA TYR A 113 2.50 -9.25 14.69
C TYR A 113 2.52 -8.69 16.12
N LEU A 114 1.76 -7.62 16.34
CA LEU A 114 1.50 -7.02 17.64
C LEU A 114 0.00 -6.90 17.86
N SER A 115 -0.47 -7.22 19.06
CA SER A 115 -1.82 -6.89 19.52
C SER A 115 -1.77 -5.61 20.36
N ALA A 116 -2.70 -4.70 20.14
CA ALA A 116 -2.67 -3.39 20.77
C ALA A 116 -4.04 -2.95 21.27
N LYS A 117 -4.03 -2.18 22.37
CA LYS A 117 -5.22 -1.56 22.98
C LYS A 117 -5.02 -0.05 23.05
N VAL A 118 -5.94 0.69 22.44
CA VAL A 118 -5.94 2.16 22.41
C VAL A 118 -6.06 2.71 23.84
N VAL A 119 -5.19 3.66 24.16
CA VAL A 119 -5.20 4.40 25.43
C VAL A 119 -5.50 5.88 25.24
N ASP A 120 -5.21 6.44 24.06
CA ASP A 120 -5.53 7.82 23.72
C ASP A 120 -5.62 8.00 22.20
N THR A 121 -6.26 9.09 21.77
CA THR A 121 -6.40 9.45 20.36
C THR A 121 -6.18 10.93 20.13
N MET A 122 -5.54 11.29 19.02
CA MET A 122 -5.35 12.67 18.60
C MET A 122 -5.87 12.89 17.17
N ASP A 123 -6.71 13.91 16.99
CA ASP A 123 -7.19 14.31 15.66
C ASP A 123 -6.06 15.04 14.88
N LEU A 124 -5.73 14.54 13.69
CA LEU A 124 -4.74 15.10 12.77
C LEU A 124 -5.37 15.68 11.49
N GLY A 125 -6.67 16.01 11.53
CA GLY A 125 -7.45 16.44 10.38
C GLY A 125 -7.97 15.24 9.57
N THR A 126 -7.19 14.79 8.58
CA THR A 126 -7.59 13.67 7.71
C THR A 126 -7.34 12.29 8.32
N HIS A 127 -6.54 12.23 9.38
CA HIS A 127 -6.17 11.01 10.09
C HIS A 127 -6.48 11.17 11.58
N THR A 128 -6.58 10.04 12.27
CA THR A 128 -6.49 9.97 13.72
C THR A 128 -5.20 9.24 14.09
N LEU A 129 -4.46 9.79 15.05
CA LEU A 129 -3.33 9.11 15.69
C LEU A 129 -3.86 8.34 16.90
N PHE A 130 -3.70 7.04 16.91
CA PHE A 130 -4.01 6.17 18.04
C PHE A 130 -2.72 5.92 18.83
N LEU A 131 -2.70 6.27 20.12
CA LEU A 131 -1.70 5.80 21.06
C LEU A 131 -2.24 4.52 21.70
N ALA A 132 -1.45 3.45 21.70
CA ALA A 132 -1.90 2.16 22.17
C ALA A 132 -0.83 1.42 22.99
N ASP A 133 -1.26 0.76 24.06
CA ASP A 133 -0.43 -0.20 24.78
C ASP A 133 -0.32 -1.49 23.95
N VAL A 134 0.90 -2.02 23.83
CA VAL A 134 1.15 -3.33 23.20
C VAL A 134 0.85 -4.42 24.24
N THR A 135 -0.11 -5.28 23.95
CA THR A 135 -0.60 -6.30 24.89
C THR A 135 -0.08 -7.70 24.60
N ASP A 136 0.31 -7.97 23.35
CA ASP A 136 0.83 -9.27 22.91
C ASP A 136 1.62 -9.12 21.59
N GLY A 137 2.41 -10.10 21.22
CA GLY A 137 3.10 -10.14 19.93
C GLY A 137 4.00 -11.36 19.74
N GLU A 138 4.24 -11.73 18.49
CA GLU A 138 5.00 -12.91 18.12
C GLU A 138 5.85 -12.64 16.87
N VAL A 139 7.05 -13.23 16.83
CA VAL A 139 7.87 -13.32 15.61
C VAL A 139 7.47 -14.59 14.86
N LEU A 140 7.05 -14.42 13.61
CA LEU A 140 6.54 -15.48 12.74
C LEU A 140 7.59 -16.00 11.74
N ASP A 141 8.50 -15.12 11.31
CA ASP A 141 9.54 -15.41 10.30
C ASP A 141 10.75 -14.50 10.53
N SER A 142 11.94 -14.90 10.08
CA SER A 142 13.17 -14.13 10.24
C SER A 142 13.48 -13.19 9.07
N ALA A 143 12.65 -13.16 8.02
CA ALA A 143 12.81 -12.25 6.90
C ALA A 143 12.76 -10.78 7.34
N ALA A 144 13.56 -9.95 6.67
CA ALA A 144 13.59 -8.52 6.92
C ALA A 144 12.21 -7.88 6.69
N SER A 145 11.90 -6.85 7.47
CA SER A 145 10.67 -6.07 7.30
C SER A 145 10.72 -5.27 6.00
N ALA A 146 9.63 -5.25 5.25
CA ALA A 146 9.50 -4.39 4.09
C ALA A 146 9.41 -2.93 4.54
N THR A 147 10.34 -2.11 4.04
CA THR A 147 10.23 -0.66 4.16
C THR A 147 9.33 -0.10 3.06
N TYR A 148 8.79 1.10 3.25
CA TYR A 148 8.03 1.78 2.22
C TYR A 148 8.87 2.04 0.96
N ALA A 149 10.16 2.31 1.11
CA ALA A 149 11.10 2.40 0.00
C ALA A 149 11.22 1.06 -0.75
N TYR A 150 11.41 -0.05 -0.02
CA TYR A 150 11.50 -1.39 -0.60
C TYR A 150 10.24 -1.76 -1.38
N TYR A 151 9.06 -1.40 -0.87
CA TYR A 151 7.81 -1.62 -1.58
C TYR A 151 7.77 -0.95 -2.95
N HIS A 152 8.16 0.33 -3.03
CA HIS A 152 8.17 1.06 -4.31
C HIS A 152 9.19 0.50 -5.31
N SER A 153 10.32 -0.05 -4.85
CA SER A 153 11.35 -0.58 -5.73
C SER A 153 11.18 -2.05 -6.12
N ASN A 154 10.58 -2.88 -5.25
CA ASN A 154 10.61 -4.34 -5.41
C ASN A 154 9.23 -5.01 -5.42
N ILE A 155 8.22 -4.45 -4.76
CA ILE A 155 6.91 -5.11 -4.58
C ILE A 155 5.85 -4.52 -5.51
N LYS A 156 5.77 -3.19 -5.57
CA LYS A 156 4.80 -2.48 -6.41
C LYS A 156 5.16 -2.73 -7.87
N PRO A 157 4.25 -3.29 -8.70
CA PRO A 157 4.48 -3.43 -10.12
C PRO A 157 4.83 -2.07 -10.71
N ALA A 158 5.89 -2.03 -11.52
CA ALA A 158 6.16 -0.86 -12.32
C ALA A 158 4.91 -0.57 -13.17
N PRO A 159 4.49 0.70 -13.32
CA PRO A 159 3.46 1.02 -14.29
C PRO A 159 3.87 0.41 -15.62
N ALA A 160 2.94 -0.31 -16.27
CA ALA A 160 3.18 -0.81 -17.60
C ALA A 160 3.69 0.38 -18.41
N LYS A 161 4.91 0.28 -18.96
CA LYS A 161 5.33 1.23 -19.97
C LYS A 161 4.26 1.11 -21.04
N GLU A 162 3.44 2.14 -21.21
CA GLU A 162 2.74 2.32 -22.46
C GLU A 162 3.85 2.32 -23.51
N GLU A 163 4.03 1.19 -24.19
CA GLU A 163 4.73 1.20 -25.47
C GLU A 163 4.01 2.27 -26.26
N LYS A 164 4.64 3.43 -26.42
CA LYS A 164 4.12 4.49 -27.27
C LYS A 164 4.15 3.94 -28.68
N LYS A 165 3.11 3.20 -29.05
CA LYS A 165 2.92 2.67 -30.38
C LYS A 165 2.78 3.86 -31.31
N GLY A 166 3.75 4.00 -32.19
CA GLY A 166 3.84 5.17 -33.02
C GLY A 166 4.86 5.01 -34.11
N TRP A 167 5.04 6.09 -34.83
CA TRP A 167 5.92 6.14 -35.97
C TRP A 167 6.81 7.37 -35.85
N ARG A 168 8.11 7.18 -35.98
CA ARG A 168 9.09 8.26 -35.98
C ARG A 168 9.52 8.59 -37.41
N CYS A 169 9.49 9.86 -37.78
CA CYS A 169 10.06 10.33 -39.04
C CYS A 169 11.59 10.19 -38.99
N LYS A 170 12.18 9.40 -39.89
CA LYS A 170 13.63 9.19 -40.01
C LYS A 170 14.40 10.45 -40.40
N ILE A 171 13.72 11.45 -40.97
CA ILE A 171 14.34 12.69 -41.45
C ILE A 171 14.46 13.75 -40.35
N CYS A 172 13.41 13.95 -39.55
CA CYS A 172 13.36 15.06 -38.59
C CYS A 172 13.02 14.65 -37.14
N GLY A 173 12.70 13.38 -36.90
CA GLY A 173 12.39 12.86 -35.57
C GLY A 173 10.96 13.13 -35.07
N TYR A 174 10.07 13.72 -35.88
CA TYR A 174 8.66 13.88 -35.53
C TYR A 174 8.01 12.52 -35.18
N ILE A 175 7.19 12.48 -34.12
CA ILE A 175 6.50 11.28 -33.65
C ILE A 175 5.01 11.39 -33.97
N TYR A 176 4.52 10.46 -34.77
CA TYR A 176 3.10 10.18 -34.94
C TYR A 176 2.66 9.15 -33.90
N GLU A 177 1.74 9.51 -33.02
CA GLU A 177 1.18 8.61 -32.01
C GLU A 177 -0.03 7.87 -32.60
N GLY A 178 0.11 6.58 -32.84
CA GLY A 178 -0.91 5.74 -33.48
C GLY A 178 -0.38 4.40 -33.98
N ASP A 179 -1.21 3.37 -33.88
CA ASP A 179 -0.83 1.99 -34.24
C ASP A 179 -0.52 1.82 -35.73
N VAL A 180 -1.27 2.52 -36.59
CA VAL A 180 -1.18 2.47 -38.04
C VAL A 180 -0.91 3.87 -38.58
N LEU A 181 0.16 4.02 -39.35
CA LEU A 181 0.47 5.23 -40.09
C LEU A 181 -0.29 5.23 -41.42
N PRO A 182 -1.15 6.22 -41.70
CA PRO A 182 -1.81 6.33 -43.00
C PRO A 182 -0.78 6.43 -44.14
N GLU A 183 -1.04 5.75 -45.26
CA GLU A 183 -0.12 5.74 -46.42
C GLU A 183 0.06 7.15 -47.03
N ASP A 184 -0.94 8.00 -46.90
CA ASP A 184 -0.96 9.39 -47.34
C ASP A 184 -0.47 10.38 -46.26
N PHE A 185 0.02 9.89 -45.12
CA PHE A 185 0.49 10.76 -44.04
C PHE A 185 1.72 11.55 -44.48
N ILE A 186 1.65 12.87 -44.30
CA ILE A 186 2.75 13.80 -44.57
C ILE A 186 3.25 14.36 -43.25
N CYS A 187 4.55 14.20 -42.98
CA CYS A 187 5.18 14.74 -41.79
C CYS A 187 4.91 16.26 -41.68
N PRO A 188 4.33 16.75 -40.57
CA PRO A 188 3.98 18.15 -40.45
C PRO A 188 5.21 19.07 -40.41
N VAL A 189 6.37 18.51 -40.00
CA VAL A 189 7.64 19.24 -39.85
C VAL A 189 8.41 19.31 -41.16
N CYS A 190 8.80 18.15 -41.73
CA CYS A 190 9.69 18.11 -42.91
C CYS A 190 8.96 17.87 -44.24
N LYS A 191 7.63 17.63 -44.23
CA LYS A 191 6.80 17.39 -45.43
C LYS A 191 7.13 16.11 -46.22
N HIS A 192 7.93 15.21 -45.67
CA HIS A 192 8.14 13.88 -46.22
C HIS A 192 6.95 12.95 -45.95
N GLY A 193 6.71 11.99 -46.86
CA GLY A 193 5.59 11.05 -46.79
C GLY A 193 5.81 9.88 -45.83
N ALA A 194 4.81 9.01 -45.70
CA ALA A 194 4.78 7.89 -44.77
C ALA A 194 5.96 6.89 -44.93
N ALA A 195 6.53 6.76 -46.13
CA ALA A 195 7.70 5.91 -46.40
C ALA A 195 8.96 6.31 -45.59
N ASP A 196 9.01 7.57 -45.15
CA ASP A 196 10.11 8.12 -44.35
C ASP A 196 9.88 7.98 -42.84
N PHE A 197 8.90 7.17 -42.42
CA PHE A 197 8.67 6.83 -41.02
C PHE A 197 9.12 5.40 -40.69
N GLU A 198 9.49 5.19 -39.44
CA GLU A 198 9.79 3.88 -38.85
C GLU A 198 8.93 3.66 -37.60
N LYS A 199 8.55 2.40 -37.33
CA LYS A 199 7.73 2.07 -36.17
C LYS A 199 8.57 2.11 -34.88
N ILE A 200 8.02 2.67 -33.81
CA ILE A 200 8.61 2.73 -32.47
C ILE A 200 7.76 2.00 -31.43
#